data_AF-A0AAN6LZQ7-F1
#
_entry.id   AF-A0AAN6LZQ7-F1
#
_cell.length_a   1.000
_cell.length_b   1.000
_cell.length_c   1.000
_cell.angle_alpha   90.00
_cell.angle_beta   90.00
_cell.angle_gamma   90.00
#
_symmetry.space_group_name_H-M   'P 1'
#
loop_
_entity.id
_entity.type
_entity.pdbx_description
1 polymer ?
#
loop_
_entity_poly.entity_id
_entity_poly.type
_entity_poly.pdbx_seq_one_letter_code
_entity_poly.pdbx_strand_id
1 'polypeptide(L)'
;MALLTTLSILIAAGIAASHPSTCIFTPSTNATALNYPGSPLLNTTASSHPYNISTLTSVPVASICTSPTGNRTAELACARTYIDAIDEQLAFLYARRLGYAAVAGASKFATNTSLNDPSRNEAVAEGMAGKVLKYGATEAAGRVMGGEGCMIYAALEYEVETIQRDCDGGFEEHVERAVHRRLYKGTRAREMGIQRGLAYGATINVVTLIVYFIYLCIAIWLSIRQGLGHNFPWICMVILSLCRLTQVALDLAATVLYPETKLSNTTLETGVAILTEISLTPLFMSTASVLNMTNGPKGRRMQWVLLLLYIPLIISLILIVAGGIDPDSRDTLTFAATESTKAGIVLYCCCFVVLIWATTIIAARLYLANSLEVKILTTVVISLPFFLVDVVYMMLFAFEKQVAPLKFNVISGNVTIQLCMQVIMEYIIVGLYLGLGLRIPDKAAKLKEKVIGDRDYEQLRETFLWKMYEAGSATVAVVVMPALRFAHWMLGRILRSGGA
;
A
#
# COMPACT_ATOMS: atom_id res chain seq x y z
N MET A 1 10.76 18.89 -57.83
CA MET A 1 11.95 18.25 -58.45
C MET A 1 13.03 18.24 -57.41
N ALA A 2 13.63 17.16 -56.94
CA ALA A 2 13.49 15.71 -57.09
C ALA A 2 14.26 15.13 -55.87
N LEU A 3 13.66 14.23 -55.08
CA LEU A 3 14.06 12.82 -54.98
C LEU A 3 15.57 12.59 -54.75
N LEU A 4 15.97 12.13 -53.55
CA LEU A 4 16.06 10.71 -53.12
C LEU A 4 17.33 9.99 -53.61
N THR A 5 18.07 9.46 -52.63
CA THR A 5 18.67 8.09 -52.57
C THR A 5 19.76 7.65 -53.55
N THR A 6 20.89 7.19 -52.98
CA THR A 6 21.59 5.87 -53.14
C THR A 6 22.93 5.99 -52.40
N LEU A 7 23.16 5.42 -51.21
CA LEU A 7 23.38 4.02 -50.81
C LEU A 7 24.50 3.27 -51.57
N SER A 8 25.57 2.93 -50.83
CA SER A 8 26.51 1.79 -50.99
C SER A 8 27.64 1.95 -52.06
N ILE A 9 28.91 1.52 -51.94
CA ILE A 9 29.50 0.28 -51.39
C ILE A 9 31.02 0.47 -51.08
N LEU A 10 31.43 -0.16 -49.96
CA LEU A 10 32.71 -0.77 -49.50
C LEU A 10 34.02 -0.69 -50.32
N ILE A 11 35.15 -0.62 -49.59
CA ILE A 11 36.19 -1.67 -49.41
C ILE A 11 36.99 -1.30 -48.13
N ALA A 12 36.75 -2.01 -47.02
CA ALA A 12 37.64 -2.99 -46.39
C ALA A 12 39.01 -2.46 -45.92
N ALA A 13 39.10 -2.16 -44.62
CA ALA A 13 40.32 -2.32 -43.83
C ALA A 13 39.94 -3.14 -42.60
N GLY A 14 40.20 -4.44 -42.67
CA GLY A 14 40.04 -5.37 -41.55
C GLY A 14 41.04 -5.02 -40.46
N ILE A 15 40.53 -4.50 -39.34
CA ILE A 15 41.24 -4.58 -38.07
C ILE A 15 40.78 -5.90 -37.46
N ALA A 16 41.56 -6.95 -37.71
CA ALA A 16 41.53 -8.15 -36.92
C ALA A 16 41.87 -7.74 -35.48
N ALA A 17 40.86 -7.65 -34.61
CA ALA A 17 41.07 -7.61 -33.18
C ALA A 17 41.71 -8.95 -32.79
N SER A 18 42.97 -8.87 -32.39
CA SER A 18 43.74 -9.99 -31.86
C SER A 18 43.07 -10.53 -30.59
N HIS A 19 42.33 -11.63 -30.71
CA HIS A 19 41.87 -12.42 -29.58
C HIS A 19 43.08 -12.88 -28.74
N PRO A 20 43.13 -12.62 -27.42
CA PRO A 20 44.07 -13.32 -26.56
C PRO A 20 43.58 -14.77 -26.43
N SER A 21 44.24 -15.65 -27.16
CA SER A 21 43.87 -17.04 -27.38
C SER A 21 44.23 -17.98 -26.22
N THR A 22 43.94 -17.61 -24.96
CA THR A 22 43.89 -18.56 -23.82
C THR A 22 43.24 -17.91 -22.59
N CYS A 23 41.92 -17.99 -22.47
CA CYS A 23 41.19 -17.74 -21.22
C CYS A 23 41.38 -18.96 -20.30
N ILE A 24 42.36 -18.91 -19.39
CA ILE A 24 42.63 -20.00 -18.43
C ILE A 24 42.04 -19.60 -17.08
N PHE A 25 40.91 -20.21 -16.73
CA PHE A 25 40.31 -20.04 -15.42
C PHE A 25 41.08 -20.81 -14.35
N THR A 26 41.47 -20.13 -13.27
CA THR A 26 42.03 -20.76 -12.07
C THR A 26 40.93 -20.90 -11.01
N PRO A 27 40.56 -22.12 -10.59
CA PRO A 27 39.47 -22.32 -9.63
C PRO A 27 39.83 -21.73 -8.26
N SER A 28 38.80 -21.22 -7.56
CA SER A 28 38.94 -20.68 -6.21
C SER A 28 39.60 -21.68 -5.24
N THR A 29 40.59 -21.21 -4.47
CA THR A 29 41.32 -22.00 -3.47
C THR A 29 40.57 -22.17 -2.15
N ASN A 30 39.36 -21.57 -2.01
CA ASN A 30 38.66 -21.52 -0.72
C ASN A 30 37.87 -22.81 -0.42
N ALA A 31 37.30 -23.48 -1.42
CA ALA A 31 36.53 -24.73 -1.24
C ALA A 31 37.40 -25.98 -1.49
N THR A 32 38.55 -26.07 -0.82
CA THR A 32 39.50 -27.18 -0.96
C THR A 32 39.25 -28.29 0.06
N ALA A 33 39.85 -29.46 -0.15
CA ALA A 33 39.83 -30.57 0.81
C ALA A 33 40.51 -30.24 2.16
N LEU A 34 41.12 -29.06 2.29
CA LEU A 34 41.71 -28.57 3.54
C LEU A 34 40.78 -27.63 4.31
N ASN A 35 39.73 -27.11 3.67
CA ASN A 35 38.78 -26.13 4.23
C ASN A 35 37.32 -26.63 4.14
N TYR A 36 37.13 -27.95 4.14
CA TYR A 36 35.78 -28.53 4.20
C TYR A 36 35.26 -28.50 5.65
N PRO A 37 33.94 -28.38 5.85
CA PRO A 37 33.34 -28.46 7.17
C PRO A 37 33.65 -29.82 7.80
N GLY A 38 34.49 -29.84 8.86
CA GLY A 38 34.99 -31.05 9.51
C GLY A 38 36.43 -31.45 9.13
N SER A 39 37.22 -30.57 8.51
CA SER A 39 38.64 -30.82 8.24
C SER A 39 39.50 -30.82 9.51
N PRO A 40 40.55 -31.66 9.60
CA PRO A 40 41.43 -31.70 10.79
C PRO A 40 42.21 -30.41 11.04
N LEU A 41 42.33 -29.56 10.02
CA LEU A 41 43.07 -28.29 10.04
C LEU A 41 42.25 -27.13 10.59
N LEU A 42 40.91 -27.22 10.57
CA LEU A 42 39.99 -26.21 11.09
C LEU A 42 39.66 -26.51 12.56
N ASN A 43 40.68 -26.70 13.39
CA ASN A 43 40.53 -27.03 14.81
C ASN A 43 40.34 -25.77 15.67
N THR A 44 39.36 -24.94 15.30
CA THR A 44 38.98 -23.73 16.04
C THR A 44 37.52 -23.79 16.44
N THR A 45 37.29 -24.28 17.66
CA THR A 45 36.21 -23.87 18.58
C THR A 45 35.06 -23.03 17.98
N ALA A 46 34.05 -23.68 17.38
CA ALA A 46 32.66 -23.19 17.34
C ALA A 46 31.69 -24.28 16.84
N SER A 47 30.71 -24.62 17.67
CA SER A 47 29.56 -25.53 17.45
C SER A 47 29.87 -26.98 17.04
N SER A 48 29.75 -27.91 17.98
CA SER A 48 29.69 -29.34 17.67
C SER A 48 28.45 -29.62 16.83
N HIS A 49 28.62 -29.85 15.53
CA HIS A 49 27.52 -30.31 14.69
C HIS A 49 26.90 -31.59 15.27
N PRO A 50 25.58 -31.80 15.10
CA PRO A 50 24.87 -32.92 15.73
C PRO A 50 25.24 -34.30 15.15
N TYR A 51 26.01 -34.34 14.06
CA TYR A 51 26.53 -35.55 13.43
C TYR A 51 27.87 -35.27 12.74
N ASN A 52 28.54 -36.31 12.23
CA ASN A 52 29.79 -36.16 11.51
C ASN A 52 29.57 -35.58 10.09
N ILE A 53 29.67 -34.27 10.01
CA ILE A 53 29.47 -33.48 8.79
C ILE A 53 30.45 -33.83 7.64
N SER A 54 31.53 -34.59 7.89
CA SER A 54 32.42 -35.08 6.83
C SER A 54 31.90 -36.33 6.08
N THR A 55 30.89 -37.00 6.64
CA THR A 55 30.35 -38.27 6.11
C THR A 55 28.87 -38.14 5.76
N LEU A 56 28.56 -38.14 4.46
CA LEU A 56 27.20 -37.98 3.95
C LEU A 56 26.24 -39.08 4.44
N THR A 57 26.76 -40.28 4.72
CA THR A 57 26.00 -41.42 5.26
C THR A 57 25.60 -41.26 6.72
N SER A 58 26.13 -40.25 7.42
CA SER A 58 25.83 -39.99 8.83
C SER A 58 24.70 -38.98 9.04
N VAL A 59 24.15 -38.40 7.97
CA VAL A 59 23.01 -37.48 8.03
C VAL A 59 21.77 -38.26 8.51
N PRO A 60 21.21 -37.96 9.70
CA PRO A 60 20.09 -38.72 10.23
C PRO A 60 18.76 -38.30 9.59
N VAL A 61 17.80 -39.21 9.61
CA VAL A 61 16.41 -38.92 9.23
C VAL A 61 15.74 -38.01 10.25
N ALA A 62 14.82 -37.15 9.79
CA ALA A 62 14.17 -36.12 10.61
C ALA A 62 13.40 -36.64 11.83
N SER A 63 13.10 -37.94 11.89
CA SER A 63 12.46 -38.61 13.04
C SER A 63 13.30 -38.56 14.32
N ILE A 64 14.58 -38.18 14.26
CA ILE A 64 15.40 -37.97 15.47
C ILE A 64 14.95 -36.76 16.30
N CYS A 65 14.25 -35.81 15.68
CA CYS A 65 13.75 -34.61 16.34
C CYS A 65 12.30 -34.71 16.84
N THR A 66 11.61 -35.83 16.58
CA THR A 66 10.23 -36.03 17.08
C THR A 66 10.26 -36.57 18.51
N SER A 67 9.62 -35.86 19.45
CA SER A 67 9.58 -36.26 20.86
C SER A 67 8.25 -36.94 21.19
N PRO A 68 8.24 -38.12 21.85
CA PRO A 68 7.01 -38.73 22.33
C PRO A 68 6.28 -37.90 23.41
N THR A 69 6.94 -36.88 23.98
CA THR A 69 6.36 -35.98 25.00
C THR A 69 5.65 -34.74 24.42
N GLY A 70 5.70 -34.51 23.09
CA GLY A 70 4.95 -33.42 22.42
C GLY A 70 5.47 -31.99 22.64
N ASN A 71 6.69 -31.82 23.14
CA ASN A 71 7.27 -30.48 23.38
C ASN A 71 7.72 -29.78 22.10
N ARG A 72 6.82 -29.00 21.47
CA ARG A 72 7.01 -28.36 20.16
C ARG A 72 8.20 -27.41 20.06
N THR A 73 8.58 -26.73 21.14
CA THR A 73 9.71 -25.79 21.12
C THR A 73 11.05 -26.53 21.04
N ALA A 74 11.17 -27.68 21.70
CA ALA A 74 12.34 -28.53 21.62
C ALA A 74 12.47 -29.23 20.26
N GLU A 75 11.35 -29.67 19.66
CA GLU A 75 11.33 -30.25 18.31
C GLU A 75 11.80 -29.23 17.26
N LEU A 76 11.32 -27.98 17.36
CA LEU A 76 11.72 -26.89 16.48
C LEU A 76 13.21 -26.54 16.63
N ALA A 77 13.70 -26.46 17.87
CA ALA A 77 15.11 -26.19 18.13
C ALA A 77 16.02 -27.30 17.60
N CYS A 78 15.62 -28.57 17.77
CA CYS A 78 16.32 -29.72 17.19
C CYS A 78 16.36 -29.63 15.67
N ALA A 79 15.21 -29.41 15.02
CA ALA A 79 15.12 -29.34 13.56
C ALA A 79 16.03 -28.24 12.97
N ARG A 80 16.05 -27.05 13.58
CA ARG A 80 16.91 -25.93 13.14
C ARG A 80 18.39 -26.28 13.20
N THR A 81 18.87 -26.88 14.28
CA THR A 81 20.27 -27.29 14.41
C THR A 81 20.71 -28.30 13.33
N TYR A 82 19.84 -29.23 12.95
CA TYR A 82 20.13 -30.17 11.85
C TYR A 82 20.04 -29.50 10.48
N ILE A 83 19.10 -28.57 10.28
CA ILE A 83 19.00 -27.77 9.04
C ILE A 83 20.27 -26.95 8.85
N ASP A 84 20.72 -26.20 9.87
CA ASP A 84 21.92 -25.36 9.79
C ASP A 84 23.17 -26.19 9.43
N ALA A 85 23.29 -27.41 9.99
CA ALA A 85 24.40 -28.32 9.66
C ALA A 85 24.34 -28.87 8.22
N ILE A 86 23.14 -29.14 7.69
CA ILE A 86 22.95 -29.58 6.29
C ILE A 86 23.21 -28.42 5.33
N ASP A 87 22.79 -27.20 5.67
CA ASP A 87 22.99 -26.01 4.86
C ASP A 87 24.48 -25.70 4.68
N GLU A 88 25.30 -25.90 5.71
CA GLU A 88 26.76 -25.78 5.63
C GLU A 88 27.36 -26.80 4.62
N GLN A 89 26.91 -28.07 4.63
CA GLN A 89 27.35 -29.07 3.64
C GLN A 89 26.90 -28.70 2.23
N LEU A 90 25.66 -28.25 2.07
CA LEU A 90 25.09 -27.84 0.80
C LEU A 90 25.84 -26.64 0.24
N ALA A 91 26.17 -25.64 1.06
CA ALA A 91 26.93 -24.46 0.67
C ALA A 91 28.33 -24.85 0.14
N PHE A 92 29.04 -25.75 0.82
CA PHE A 92 30.35 -26.25 0.36
C PHE A 92 30.24 -27.00 -0.98
N LEU A 93 29.28 -27.92 -1.11
CA LEU A 93 29.07 -28.67 -2.35
C LEU A 93 28.63 -27.77 -3.51
N TYR A 94 27.82 -26.76 -3.20
CA TYR A 94 27.33 -25.80 -4.18
C TYR A 94 28.44 -24.87 -4.67
N ALA A 95 29.32 -24.40 -3.79
CA ALA A 95 30.51 -23.64 -4.17
C ALA A 95 31.42 -24.45 -5.12
N ARG A 96 31.61 -25.75 -4.86
CA ARG A 96 32.35 -26.63 -5.78
C ARG A 96 31.66 -26.78 -7.13
N ARG A 97 30.32 -26.90 -7.14
CA ARG A 97 29.53 -26.94 -8.39
C ARG A 97 29.72 -25.67 -9.22
N LEU A 98 29.74 -24.48 -8.59
CA LEU A 98 30.01 -23.21 -9.27
C LEU A 98 31.44 -23.15 -9.83
N GLY A 99 32.42 -23.71 -9.11
CA GLY A 99 33.78 -23.87 -9.64
C GLY A 99 33.84 -24.68 -10.94
N TYR A 100 33.07 -25.78 -11.05
CA TYR A 100 32.95 -26.54 -12.31
C TYR A 100 32.18 -25.78 -13.39
N ALA A 101 31.19 -24.97 -13.02
CA ALA A 101 30.47 -24.11 -13.96
C ALA A 101 31.41 -23.06 -14.58
N ALA A 102 32.22 -22.38 -13.76
CA ALA A 102 33.22 -21.42 -14.25
C ALA A 102 34.24 -22.05 -15.23
N VAL A 103 34.72 -23.28 -14.95
CA VAL A 103 35.56 -24.04 -15.90
C VAL A 103 34.80 -24.30 -17.22
N ALA A 104 33.52 -24.66 -17.14
CA ALA A 104 32.69 -24.87 -18.32
C ALA A 104 32.48 -23.56 -19.10
N GLY A 105 32.19 -22.43 -18.44
CA GLY A 105 32.05 -21.11 -19.05
C GLY A 105 33.33 -20.66 -19.77
N ALA A 106 34.48 -20.80 -19.12
CA ALA A 106 35.78 -20.49 -19.73
C ALA A 106 36.04 -21.34 -20.99
N SER A 107 35.72 -22.64 -20.94
CA SER A 107 35.82 -23.50 -22.12
C SER A 107 34.84 -23.10 -23.22
N LYS A 108 33.60 -22.74 -22.90
CA LYS A 108 32.60 -22.30 -23.89
C LYS A 108 33.05 -21.02 -24.58
N PHE A 109 33.53 -20.05 -23.80
CA PHE A 109 34.10 -18.80 -24.29
C PHE A 109 35.30 -19.05 -25.22
N ALA A 110 36.24 -19.91 -24.82
CA ALA A 110 37.41 -20.27 -25.64
C ALA A 110 37.03 -20.96 -26.97
N THR A 111 35.93 -21.70 -27.00
CA THR A 111 35.41 -22.39 -28.20
C THR A 111 34.36 -21.59 -28.98
N ASN A 112 34.02 -20.37 -28.55
CA ASN A 112 32.95 -19.54 -29.10
C ASN A 112 31.59 -20.27 -29.20
N THR A 113 31.24 -21.04 -28.18
CA THR A 113 29.93 -21.71 -28.05
C THR A 113 29.04 -20.94 -27.09
N SER A 114 27.71 -20.99 -27.30
CA SER A 114 26.76 -20.25 -26.45
C SER A 114 26.82 -20.73 -24.99
N LEU A 115 26.84 -19.80 -24.01
CA LEU A 115 26.83 -20.19 -22.60
C LEU A 115 25.52 -20.89 -22.22
N ASN A 116 24.40 -20.37 -22.72
CA ASN A 116 23.08 -20.94 -22.48
C ASN A 116 22.76 -22.06 -23.51
N ASP A 117 22.56 -23.28 -23.02
CA ASP A 117 22.07 -24.43 -23.80
C ASP A 117 20.71 -24.88 -23.24
N PRO A 118 19.59 -24.45 -23.86
CA PRO A 118 18.24 -24.77 -23.39
C PRO A 118 17.96 -26.27 -23.29
N SER A 119 18.53 -27.07 -24.21
CA SER A 119 18.28 -28.52 -24.26
C SER A 119 18.94 -29.26 -23.11
N ARG A 120 20.18 -28.88 -22.77
CA ARG A 120 20.89 -29.38 -21.59
C ARG A 120 20.26 -28.89 -20.30
N ASN A 121 19.78 -27.65 -20.27
CA ASN A 121 19.16 -27.06 -19.09
C ASN A 121 17.84 -27.77 -18.74
N GLU A 122 17.03 -28.11 -19.74
CA GLU A 122 15.80 -28.91 -19.55
C GLU A 122 16.11 -30.32 -19.02
N ALA A 123 17.11 -30.99 -19.60
CA ALA A 123 17.54 -32.32 -19.13
C ALA A 123 18.08 -32.31 -17.69
N VAL A 124 18.79 -31.25 -17.28
CA VAL A 124 19.28 -31.07 -15.91
C VAL A 124 18.12 -30.80 -14.94
N ALA A 125 17.13 -30.00 -15.35
CA ALA A 125 15.93 -29.72 -14.56
C ALA A 125 15.10 -30.99 -14.32
N GLU A 126 14.83 -31.77 -15.37
CA GLU A 126 14.09 -33.03 -15.29
C GLU A 126 14.87 -34.10 -14.52
N GLY A 127 16.18 -34.19 -14.74
CA GLY A 127 17.06 -35.10 -14.02
C GLY A 127 17.11 -34.80 -12.51
N MET A 128 17.08 -33.52 -12.12
CA MET A 128 17.00 -33.12 -10.72
C MET A 128 15.63 -33.41 -10.11
N ALA A 129 14.54 -33.16 -10.87
CA ALA A 129 13.19 -33.51 -10.47
C ALA A 129 13.05 -34.99 -10.12
N GLY A 130 13.59 -35.87 -10.97
CA GLY A 130 13.60 -37.32 -10.72
C GLY A 130 14.44 -37.72 -9.49
N LYS A 131 15.58 -37.06 -9.24
CA LYS A 131 16.42 -37.32 -8.07
C LYS A 131 15.73 -36.90 -6.77
N VAL A 132 15.16 -35.69 -6.73
CA VAL A 132 14.47 -35.16 -5.54
C VAL A 132 13.22 -35.99 -5.23
N LEU A 133 12.48 -36.42 -6.26
CA LEU A 133 11.34 -37.33 -6.11
C LEU A 133 11.74 -38.69 -5.52
N LYS A 134 12.87 -39.26 -5.96
CA LYS A 134 13.41 -40.53 -5.43
C LYS A 134 13.67 -40.49 -3.92
N TYR A 135 14.02 -39.32 -3.38
CA TYR A 135 14.36 -39.14 -1.96
C TYR A 135 13.19 -38.63 -1.11
N GLY A 136 11.96 -38.65 -1.63
CA GLY A 136 10.74 -38.36 -0.86
C GLY A 136 10.28 -36.90 -0.86
N ALA A 137 10.89 -36.05 -1.70
CA ALA A 137 10.45 -34.67 -1.91
C ALA A 137 9.60 -34.54 -3.20
N THR A 138 9.05 -33.35 -3.48
CA THR A 138 8.14 -33.16 -4.63
C THR A 138 8.90 -32.94 -5.93
N GLU A 139 8.35 -33.43 -7.04
CA GLU A 139 8.90 -33.23 -8.38
C GLU A 139 9.03 -31.73 -8.71
N ALA A 140 8.06 -30.92 -8.29
CA ALA A 140 8.08 -29.47 -8.44
C ALA A 140 9.25 -28.81 -7.69
N ALA A 141 9.54 -29.23 -6.46
CA ALA A 141 10.71 -28.73 -5.72
C ALA A 141 12.03 -29.08 -6.43
N GLY A 142 12.12 -30.26 -7.04
CA GLY A 142 13.29 -30.68 -7.79
C GLY A 142 13.49 -29.93 -9.12
N ARG A 143 12.41 -29.58 -9.84
CA ARG A 143 12.52 -28.71 -11.04
C ARG A 143 12.96 -27.29 -10.68
N VAL A 144 12.41 -26.72 -9.60
CA VAL A 144 12.79 -25.39 -9.10
C VAL A 144 14.23 -25.37 -8.62
N MET A 145 14.69 -26.43 -7.94
CA MET A 145 16.08 -26.56 -7.54
C MET A 145 17.00 -26.75 -8.76
N GLY A 146 16.60 -27.58 -9.73
CA GLY A 146 17.46 -28.08 -10.79
C GLY A 146 17.58 -27.21 -12.03
N GLY A 147 16.57 -26.41 -12.39
CA GLY A 147 16.66 -25.58 -13.59
C GLY A 147 15.64 -24.45 -13.75
N GLU A 148 14.43 -24.57 -13.20
CA GLU A 148 13.43 -23.47 -13.21
C GLU A 148 13.72 -22.40 -12.12
N GLY A 149 14.70 -22.66 -11.26
CA GLY A 149 15.17 -21.76 -10.22
C GLY A 149 16.65 -21.98 -9.87
N CYS A 150 17.21 -20.95 -9.23
CA CYS A 150 18.51 -20.79 -8.59
C CYS A 150 19.76 -21.50 -9.14
N MET A 151 19.82 -22.84 -9.31
CA MET A 151 21.10 -23.54 -9.59
C MET A 151 21.65 -23.38 -11.01
N ILE A 152 20.81 -23.39 -12.04
CA ILE A 152 21.27 -23.12 -13.42
C ILE A 152 21.49 -21.62 -13.61
N TYR A 153 20.54 -20.82 -13.13
CA TYR A 153 20.61 -19.36 -13.20
C TYR A 153 21.89 -18.81 -12.54
N ALA A 154 22.16 -19.17 -11.29
CA ALA A 154 23.36 -18.70 -10.58
C ALA A 154 24.65 -19.27 -11.18
N ALA A 155 24.61 -20.45 -11.83
CA ALA A 155 25.78 -20.97 -12.54
C ALA A 155 26.08 -20.17 -13.80
N LEU A 156 25.07 -19.80 -14.58
CA LEU A 156 25.21 -18.96 -15.77
C LEU A 156 25.66 -17.53 -15.42
N GLU A 157 25.06 -16.94 -14.38
CA GLU A 157 25.46 -15.61 -13.87
C GLU A 157 26.92 -15.63 -13.38
N TYR A 158 27.31 -16.67 -12.63
CA TYR A 158 28.69 -16.84 -12.18
C TYR A 158 29.68 -17.11 -13.33
N GLU A 159 29.27 -17.84 -14.37
CA GLU A 159 30.05 -18.02 -15.61
C GLU A 159 30.33 -16.66 -16.28
N VAL A 160 29.31 -15.79 -16.40
CA VAL A 160 29.43 -14.45 -16.98
C VAL A 160 30.36 -13.57 -16.15
N GLU A 161 30.16 -13.48 -14.84
CA GLU A 161 31.01 -12.69 -13.93
C GLU A 161 32.48 -13.13 -13.98
N THR A 162 32.72 -14.44 -14.09
CA THR A 162 34.07 -15.00 -14.14
C THR A 162 34.76 -14.66 -15.47
N ILE A 163 34.05 -14.76 -16.59
CA ILE A 163 34.57 -14.38 -17.91
C ILE A 163 34.88 -12.88 -17.95
N GLN A 164 34.00 -12.05 -17.38
CA GLN A 164 34.23 -10.60 -17.27
C GLN A 164 35.49 -10.27 -16.48
N ARG A 165 35.71 -10.97 -15.37
CA ARG A 165 36.85 -10.70 -14.48
C ARG A 165 38.18 -11.19 -15.05
N ASP A 166 38.20 -12.41 -15.58
CA ASP A 166 39.46 -13.12 -15.86
C ASP A 166 39.84 -13.09 -17.36
N CYS A 167 38.91 -12.75 -18.26
CA CYS A 167 39.11 -12.89 -19.71
C CYS A 167 38.75 -11.64 -20.54
N ASP A 168 37.53 -11.11 -20.43
CA ASP A 168 37.10 -9.91 -21.17
C ASP A 168 36.13 -9.04 -20.36
N GLY A 169 36.62 -7.90 -19.85
CA GLY A 169 35.83 -6.97 -19.04
C GLY A 169 34.64 -6.30 -19.76
N GLY A 170 34.51 -6.46 -21.08
CA GLY A 170 33.36 -5.98 -21.87
C GLY A 170 32.33 -7.04 -22.21
N PHE A 171 32.47 -8.28 -21.73
CA PHE A 171 31.59 -9.39 -22.08
C PHE A 171 30.18 -9.22 -21.47
N GLU A 172 29.14 -9.16 -22.31
CA GLU A 172 27.75 -8.97 -21.88
C GLU A 172 26.84 -10.05 -22.47
N GLU A 173 26.28 -10.91 -21.61
CA GLU A 173 25.32 -11.96 -21.99
C GLU A 173 24.09 -11.92 -21.09
N HIS A 174 22.90 -11.88 -21.70
CA HIS A 174 21.64 -11.74 -20.97
C HIS A 174 21.11 -13.09 -20.48
N VAL A 175 21.23 -13.36 -19.18
CA VAL A 175 20.72 -14.58 -18.53
C VAL A 175 19.31 -14.33 -18.00
N GLU A 176 18.29 -15.00 -18.57
CA GLU A 176 16.89 -14.88 -18.12
C GLU A 176 16.42 -16.13 -17.35
N ARG A 177 15.62 -15.95 -16.30
CA ARG A 177 15.08 -17.06 -15.51
C ARG A 177 13.91 -17.73 -16.26
N ALA A 178 14.08 -18.98 -16.66
CA ALA A 178 13.03 -19.77 -17.31
C ALA A 178 11.96 -20.23 -16.29
N VAL A 179 10.90 -19.43 -16.08
CA VAL A 179 9.78 -19.80 -15.22
C VAL A 179 8.74 -20.63 -16.01
N HIS A 180 8.53 -21.91 -15.66
CA HIS A 180 7.66 -22.78 -16.43
C HIS A 180 6.16 -22.49 -16.20
N ARG A 181 5.51 -22.14 -17.32
CA ARG A 181 4.10 -21.81 -17.55
C ARG A 181 2.99 -22.78 -17.11
N ARG A 182 3.28 -24.05 -16.75
CA ARG A 182 2.23 -25.11 -16.71
C ARG A 182 1.56 -25.32 -15.35
N LEU A 183 2.28 -25.22 -14.22
CA LEU A 183 1.67 -25.13 -12.88
C LEU A 183 1.04 -23.75 -12.63
N TYR A 184 1.34 -22.80 -13.52
CA TYR A 184 0.96 -21.40 -13.47
C TYR A 184 -0.35 -21.07 -14.19
N LYS A 185 -1.13 -22.01 -14.72
CA LYS A 185 -2.37 -21.62 -15.46
C LYS A 185 -3.47 -21.10 -14.52
N GLY A 186 -3.56 -21.59 -13.29
CA GLY A 186 -4.43 -21.02 -12.25
C GLY A 186 -3.88 -19.70 -11.69
N THR A 187 -2.56 -19.61 -11.56
CA THR A 187 -1.87 -18.45 -10.97
C THR A 187 -1.69 -17.31 -11.97
N ARG A 188 -1.59 -17.57 -13.28
CA ARG A 188 -1.42 -16.56 -14.34
C ARG A 188 -2.71 -15.82 -14.67
N ALA A 189 -3.88 -16.44 -14.49
CA ALA A 189 -5.15 -15.69 -14.51
C ALA A 189 -5.22 -14.72 -13.32
N ARG A 190 -4.68 -15.13 -12.18
CA ARG A 190 -4.55 -14.30 -10.97
C ARG A 190 -3.49 -13.21 -11.17
N GLU A 191 -2.31 -13.50 -11.72
CA GLU A 191 -1.25 -12.54 -12.01
C GLU A 191 -1.58 -11.60 -13.16
N MET A 192 -2.24 -12.03 -14.24
CA MET A 192 -2.78 -11.07 -15.25
C MET A 192 -3.88 -10.19 -14.66
N GLY A 193 -4.65 -10.70 -13.70
CA GLY A 193 -5.61 -9.91 -12.92
C GLY A 193 -4.91 -8.93 -11.97
N ILE A 194 -3.84 -9.35 -11.30
CA ILE A 194 -3.04 -8.55 -10.36
C ILE A 194 -2.21 -7.50 -11.11
N GLN A 195 -1.60 -7.82 -12.24
CA GLN A 195 -0.83 -6.89 -13.07
C GLN A 195 -1.73 -5.87 -13.78
N ARG A 196 -2.95 -6.27 -14.19
CA ARG A 196 -4.00 -5.32 -14.55
C ARG A 196 -4.47 -4.50 -13.35
N GLY A 197 -4.56 -5.10 -12.15
CA GLY A 197 -4.89 -4.44 -10.90
C GLY A 197 -3.88 -3.39 -10.46
N LEU A 198 -2.58 -3.66 -10.60
CA LEU A 198 -1.48 -2.72 -10.34
C LEU A 198 -1.46 -1.60 -11.38
N ALA A 199 -1.59 -1.91 -12.67
CA ALA A 199 -1.71 -0.87 -13.71
C ALA A 199 -2.94 0.01 -13.49
N TYR A 200 -4.05 -0.58 -13.06
CA TYR A 200 -5.29 0.10 -12.70
C TYR A 200 -5.11 0.99 -11.46
N GLY A 201 -4.50 0.48 -10.39
CA GLY A 201 -4.17 1.23 -9.17
C GLY A 201 -3.22 2.40 -9.43
N ALA A 202 -2.15 2.18 -10.20
CA ALA A 202 -1.23 3.25 -10.60
C ALA A 202 -1.94 4.35 -11.41
N THR A 203 -2.86 3.98 -12.31
CA THR A 203 -3.65 4.96 -13.07
C THR A 203 -4.54 5.79 -12.14
N ILE A 204 -5.21 5.16 -11.18
CA ILE A 204 -6.02 5.85 -10.17
C ILE A 204 -5.19 6.84 -9.36
N ASN A 205 -4.00 6.42 -8.94
CA ASN A 205 -3.07 7.26 -8.19
C ASN A 205 -2.66 8.50 -9.00
N VAL A 206 -2.29 8.33 -10.28
CA VAL A 206 -1.95 9.47 -11.15
C VAL A 206 -3.13 10.45 -11.30
N VAL A 207 -4.35 9.94 -11.50
CA VAL A 207 -5.56 10.79 -11.57
C VAL A 207 -5.78 11.52 -10.24
N THR A 208 -5.63 10.82 -9.11
CA THR A 208 -5.78 11.39 -7.77
C THR A 208 -4.80 12.53 -7.52
N LEU A 209 -3.55 12.35 -7.95
CA LEU A 209 -2.52 13.36 -7.84
C LEU A 209 -2.90 14.64 -8.59
N ILE A 210 -3.38 14.52 -9.83
CA ILE A 210 -3.78 15.67 -10.65
C ILE A 210 -4.96 16.42 -10.00
N VAL A 211 -5.99 15.68 -9.55
CA VAL A 211 -7.18 16.28 -8.94
C VAL A 211 -6.84 17.00 -7.64
N TYR A 212 -6.11 16.37 -6.73
CA TYR A 212 -5.74 17.00 -5.47
C TYR A 212 -4.74 18.15 -5.62
N PHE A 213 -3.91 18.14 -6.67
CA PHE A 213 -3.07 19.28 -6.98
C PHE A 213 -3.91 20.52 -7.34
N ILE A 214 -4.94 20.35 -8.16
CA ILE A 214 -5.89 21.42 -8.48
C ILE A 214 -6.63 21.89 -7.23
N TYR A 215 -7.12 20.96 -6.41
CA TYR A 215 -7.79 21.28 -5.14
C TYR A 215 -6.87 22.01 -4.16
N LEU A 216 -5.59 21.65 -4.09
CA LEU A 216 -4.60 22.34 -3.28
C LEU A 216 -4.44 23.80 -3.72
N CYS A 217 -4.30 24.06 -5.03
CA CYS A 217 -4.20 25.43 -5.56
C CYS A 217 -5.44 26.26 -5.21
N ILE A 218 -6.64 25.69 -5.37
CA ILE A 218 -7.90 26.37 -5.03
C ILE A 218 -7.99 26.61 -3.51
N ALA A 219 -7.63 25.63 -2.69
CA ALA A 219 -7.67 25.74 -1.23
C ALA A 219 -6.70 26.80 -0.69
N ILE A 220 -5.47 26.86 -1.23
CA ILE A 220 -4.49 27.90 -0.90
C ILE A 220 -5.02 29.27 -1.31
N TRP A 221 -5.53 29.40 -2.54
CA TRP A 221 -6.10 30.66 -3.02
C TRP A 221 -7.27 31.13 -2.15
N LEU A 222 -8.20 30.22 -1.79
CA LEU A 222 -9.31 30.51 -0.88
C LEU A 222 -8.83 30.91 0.52
N SER A 223 -7.79 30.26 1.03
CA SER A 223 -7.18 30.58 2.32
C SER A 223 -6.60 32.00 2.33
N ILE A 224 -5.89 32.38 1.26
CA ILE A 224 -5.35 33.74 1.12
C ILE A 224 -6.50 34.75 1.01
N ARG A 225 -7.50 34.46 0.17
CA ARG A 225 -8.64 35.35 -0.10
C ARG A 225 -9.44 35.67 1.15
N GLN A 226 -9.73 34.68 2.00
CA GLN A 226 -10.63 34.88 3.14
C GLN A 226 -9.98 35.51 4.39
N GLY A 227 -8.63 35.52 4.46
CA GLY A 227 -7.82 36.21 5.47
C GLY A 227 -7.79 35.56 6.87
N LEU A 228 -6.66 35.71 7.58
CA LEU A 228 -6.18 34.94 8.76
C LEU A 228 -7.13 34.70 9.96
N GLY A 229 -8.34 35.27 10.02
CA GLY A 229 -9.24 35.17 11.17
C GLY A 229 -10.39 34.15 11.07
N HIS A 230 -10.72 33.66 9.87
CA HIS A 230 -11.84 32.71 9.66
C HIS A 230 -11.50 31.61 8.64
N ASN A 231 -10.21 31.31 8.50
CA ASN A 231 -9.67 30.44 7.45
C ASN A 231 -9.63 28.96 7.82
N PHE A 232 -10.02 28.62 9.04
CA PHE A 232 -9.76 27.30 9.61
C PHE A 232 -10.31 26.12 8.76
N PRO A 233 -11.52 26.18 8.15
CA PRO A 233 -11.96 25.12 7.23
C PRO A 233 -11.05 24.95 6.00
N TRP A 234 -10.55 26.05 5.43
CA TRP A 234 -9.70 26.04 4.24
C TRP A 234 -8.29 25.58 4.55
N ILE A 235 -7.78 25.91 5.73
CA ILE A 235 -6.50 25.39 6.23
C ILE A 235 -6.59 23.87 6.39
N CYS A 236 -7.69 23.35 6.94
CA CYS A 236 -7.93 21.91 6.98
C CYS A 236 -7.95 21.29 5.57
N MET A 237 -8.53 21.95 4.58
CA MET A 237 -8.50 21.47 3.18
C MET A 237 -7.10 21.46 2.56
N VAL A 238 -6.27 22.45 2.88
CA VAL A 238 -4.86 22.46 2.46
C VAL A 238 -4.13 21.28 3.08
N ILE A 239 -4.29 21.05 4.39
CA ILE A 239 -3.67 19.91 5.09
C ILE A 239 -4.15 18.59 4.48
N LEU A 240 -5.46 18.43 4.27
CA LEU A 240 -6.03 17.24 3.63
C LEU A 240 -5.43 16.99 2.25
N SER A 241 -5.34 18.02 1.42
CA SER A 241 -4.79 17.91 0.07
C SER A 241 -3.31 17.53 0.10
N LEU A 242 -2.53 18.08 1.05
CA LEU A 242 -1.13 17.69 1.24
C LEU A 242 -1.00 16.22 1.68
N CYS A 243 -1.79 15.77 2.65
CA CYS A 243 -1.81 14.37 3.09
C CYS A 243 -2.16 13.42 1.93
N ARG A 244 -3.11 13.80 1.07
CA ARG A 244 -3.49 12.98 -0.09
C ARG A 244 -2.43 12.97 -1.18
N LEU A 245 -1.78 14.11 -1.45
CA LEU A 245 -0.65 14.15 -2.39
C LEU A 245 0.53 13.33 -1.90
N THR A 246 0.88 13.39 -0.61
CA THR A 246 1.96 12.57 -0.05
C THR A 246 1.61 11.09 -0.05
N GLN A 247 0.37 10.73 0.29
CA GLN A 247 -0.10 9.35 0.25
C GLN A 247 0.06 8.74 -1.14
N VAL A 248 -0.45 9.42 -2.16
CA VAL A 248 -0.44 8.93 -3.54
C VAL A 248 0.97 8.91 -4.13
N ALA A 249 1.83 9.87 -3.74
CA ALA A 249 3.24 9.87 -4.13
C ALA A 249 4.00 8.69 -3.52
N LEU A 250 3.75 8.36 -2.24
CA LEU A 250 4.36 7.21 -1.59
C LEU A 250 3.84 5.88 -2.15
N ASP A 251 2.55 5.78 -2.46
CA ASP A 251 1.98 4.59 -3.06
C ASP A 251 2.54 4.35 -4.48
N LEU A 252 2.66 5.41 -5.29
CA LEU A 252 3.31 5.33 -6.59
C LEU A 252 4.81 4.95 -6.46
N ALA A 253 5.53 5.54 -5.50
CA ALA A 253 6.91 5.18 -5.23
C ALA A 253 7.05 3.71 -4.81
N ALA A 254 6.15 3.20 -3.96
CA ALA A 254 6.13 1.79 -3.57
C ALA A 254 5.96 0.87 -4.78
N THR A 255 5.05 1.19 -5.71
CA THR A 255 4.85 0.39 -6.93
C THR A 255 6.05 0.40 -7.89
N VAL A 256 6.79 1.51 -7.98
CA VAL A 256 7.94 1.65 -8.90
C VAL A 256 9.21 1.04 -8.30
N LEU A 257 9.44 1.21 -6.99
CA LEU A 257 10.65 0.75 -6.31
C LEU A 257 10.63 -0.75 -6.00
N TYR A 258 9.44 -1.35 -5.80
CA TYR A 258 9.31 -2.74 -5.38
C TYR A 258 8.31 -3.51 -6.26
N PRO A 259 8.70 -3.91 -7.47
CA PRO A 259 7.92 -4.88 -8.24
C PRO A 259 7.93 -6.24 -7.52
N GLU A 260 6.75 -6.89 -7.45
CA GLU A 260 6.29 -8.17 -6.84
C GLU A 260 7.28 -9.31 -6.47
N THR A 261 8.54 -9.23 -6.89
CA THR A 261 9.60 -10.24 -6.67
C THR A 261 10.50 -10.00 -5.48
N LYS A 262 10.42 -8.83 -4.82
CA LYS A 262 11.19 -8.52 -3.60
C LYS A 262 10.23 -8.27 -2.44
N LEU A 263 10.53 -8.85 -1.27
CA LEU A 263 9.80 -8.65 -0.02
C LEU A 263 9.43 -7.17 0.14
N SER A 264 8.15 -6.91 0.39
CA SER A 264 7.65 -5.56 0.60
C SER A 264 8.43 -4.89 1.73
N ASN A 265 8.96 -3.70 1.46
CA ASN A 265 9.51 -2.87 2.51
C ASN A 265 8.35 -2.33 3.34
N THR A 266 8.09 -2.98 4.47
CA THR A 266 6.97 -2.68 5.37
C THR A 266 6.86 -1.19 5.66
N THR A 267 7.97 -0.44 5.80
CA THR A 267 7.94 0.99 6.14
C THR A 267 7.20 1.88 5.14
N LEU A 268 7.35 1.69 3.82
CA LEU A 268 6.65 2.54 2.83
C LEU A 268 5.16 2.21 2.79
N GLU A 269 4.83 0.93 2.77
CA GLU A 269 3.46 0.41 2.81
C GLU A 269 2.72 0.83 4.09
N THR A 270 3.38 0.72 5.25
CA THR A 270 2.92 1.27 6.53
C THR A 270 2.62 2.77 6.41
N GLY A 271 3.50 3.54 5.76
CA GLY A 271 3.31 4.97 5.54
C GLY A 271 2.05 5.28 4.71
N VAL A 272 1.77 4.52 3.66
CA VAL A 272 0.58 4.66 2.82
C VAL A 272 -0.70 4.34 3.61
N ALA A 273 -0.68 3.25 4.39
CA ALA A 273 -1.78 2.91 5.28
C ALA A 273 -2.04 4.03 6.29
N ILE A 274 -1.04 4.46 7.05
CA ILE A 274 -1.19 5.52 8.06
C ILE A 274 -1.71 6.83 7.43
N LEU A 275 -1.15 7.27 6.30
CA LEU A 275 -1.58 8.51 5.64
C LEU A 275 -3.03 8.46 5.16
N THR A 276 -3.50 7.28 4.75
CA THR A 276 -4.91 7.04 4.41
C THR A 276 -5.80 7.37 5.59
N GLU A 277 -5.43 6.96 6.79
CA GLU A 277 -6.24 7.17 8.00
C GLU A 277 -6.13 8.61 8.52
N ILE A 278 -4.93 9.21 8.43
CA ILE A 278 -4.68 10.61 8.82
C ILE A 278 -5.53 11.59 7.98
N SER A 279 -5.77 11.28 6.70
CA SER A 279 -6.49 12.16 5.78
C SER A 279 -7.96 12.43 6.16
N LEU A 280 -8.59 11.56 6.97
CA LEU A 280 -9.96 11.74 7.44
C LEU A 280 -10.08 12.80 8.55
N THR A 281 -9.08 12.95 9.41
CA THR A 281 -9.09 13.96 10.49
C THR A 281 -9.31 15.38 9.96
N PRO A 282 -8.54 15.88 8.97
CA PRO A 282 -8.76 17.21 8.43
C PRO A 282 -10.11 17.33 7.71
N LEU A 283 -10.68 16.23 7.17
CA LEU A 283 -12.04 16.21 6.63
C LEU A 283 -13.08 16.44 7.74
N PHE A 284 -12.96 15.71 8.86
CA PHE A 284 -13.79 15.91 10.07
C PHE A 284 -13.68 17.34 10.60
N MET A 285 -12.45 17.81 10.78
CA MET A 285 -12.16 19.15 11.28
C MET A 285 -12.76 20.20 10.35
N SER A 286 -12.57 20.08 9.03
CA SER A 286 -13.13 21.02 8.07
C SER A 286 -14.67 21.06 8.13
N THR A 287 -15.33 19.90 8.26
CA THR A 287 -16.79 19.81 8.37
C THR A 287 -17.29 20.53 9.63
N ALA A 288 -16.68 20.25 10.78
CA ALA A 288 -16.99 20.93 12.04
C ALA A 288 -16.71 22.44 11.98
N SER A 289 -15.67 22.84 11.24
CA SER A 289 -15.29 24.23 11.01
C SER A 289 -16.31 24.97 10.16
N VAL A 290 -16.75 24.36 9.05
CA VAL A 290 -17.77 24.91 8.15
C VAL A 290 -19.08 25.09 8.90
N LEU A 291 -19.49 24.12 9.72
CA LEU A 291 -20.64 24.27 10.62
C LEU A 291 -20.47 25.43 11.60
N ASN A 292 -19.25 25.59 12.13
CA ASN A 292 -18.93 26.70 13.04
C ASN A 292 -18.96 28.08 12.39
N MET A 293 -18.94 28.19 11.05
CA MET A 293 -19.12 29.45 10.34
C MET A 293 -20.56 30.01 10.44
N THR A 294 -21.54 29.15 10.77
CA THR A 294 -22.93 29.57 10.98
C THR A 294 -23.10 30.14 12.40
N ASN A 295 -23.73 31.31 12.52
CA ASN A 295 -23.97 31.99 13.80
C ASN A 295 -25.47 32.14 14.10
N GLY A 296 -26.32 32.31 13.09
CA GLY A 296 -27.77 32.48 13.23
C GLY A 296 -28.49 31.26 13.84
N PRO A 297 -28.45 30.08 13.20
CA PRO A 297 -29.15 28.89 13.69
C PRO A 297 -28.48 28.25 14.92
N LYS A 298 -27.30 28.73 15.35
CA LYS A 298 -26.40 28.08 16.30
C LYS A 298 -26.41 28.78 17.66
N GLY A 299 -26.81 28.08 18.72
CA GLY A 299 -26.68 28.56 20.10
C GLY A 299 -25.24 28.47 20.63
N ARG A 300 -24.88 29.31 21.61
CA ARG A 300 -23.54 29.34 22.25
C ARG A 300 -23.04 27.96 22.71
N ARG A 301 -23.94 27.12 23.24
CA ARG A 301 -23.62 25.75 23.68
C ARG A 301 -23.17 24.84 22.52
N MET A 302 -23.80 24.95 21.35
CA MET A 302 -23.48 24.10 20.20
C MET A 302 -22.11 24.45 19.60
N GLN A 303 -21.70 25.72 19.65
CA GLN A 303 -20.35 26.12 19.26
C GLN A 303 -19.28 25.45 20.13
N TRP A 304 -19.51 25.36 21.44
CA TRP A 304 -18.61 24.65 22.35
C TRP A 304 -18.56 23.16 22.05
N VAL A 305 -19.69 22.52 21.74
CA VAL A 305 -19.71 21.10 21.34
C VAL A 305 -18.86 20.86 20.09
N LEU A 306 -19.03 21.69 19.05
CA LEU A 306 -18.24 21.57 17.83
C LEU A 306 -16.74 21.83 18.07
N LEU A 307 -16.39 22.75 18.97
CA LEU A 307 -15.00 23.05 19.33
C LEU A 307 -14.38 21.97 20.22
N LEU A 308 -15.15 21.36 21.11
CA LEU A 308 -14.71 20.24 21.93
C LEU A 308 -14.55 18.95 21.11
N LEU A 309 -15.25 18.81 19.98
CA LEU A 309 -15.12 17.66 19.07
C LEU A 309 -13.69 17.48 18.54
N TYR A 310 -12.88 18.52 18.51
CA TYR A 310 -11.48 18.46 18.05
C TYR A 310 -10.60 17.61 18.96
N ILE A 311 -10.83 17.66 20.27
CA ILE A 311 -10.02 16.92 21.26
C ILE A 311 -10.09 15.40 21.02
N PRO A 312 -11.27 14.76 20.99
CA PRO A 312 -11.37 13.33 20.71
C PRO A 312 -10.89 12.97 19.30
N LEU A 313 -11.05 13.84 18.29
CA LEU A 313 -10.51 13.60 16.95
C LEU A 313 -8.97 13.49 16.96
N ILE A 314 -8.28 14.37 17.69
CA ILE A 314 -6.81 14.31 17.83
C ILE A 314 -6.38 13.08 18.62
N ILE A 315 -7.09 12.72 19.69
CA ILE A 315 -6.80 11.48 20.45
C ILE A 315 -6.95 10.25 19.55
N SER A 316 -8.00 10.22 18.72
CA SER A 316 -8.24 9.15 17.74
C SER A 316 -7.10 9.07 16.73
N LEU A 317 -6.68 10.22 16.19
CA LEU A 317 -5.55 10.30 15.28
C LEU A 317 -4.28 9.71 15.88
N ILE A 318 -3.95 10.07 17.12
CA ILE A 318 -2.76 9.57 17.81
C ILE A 318 -2.84 8.04 17.99
N LEU A 319 -3.99 7.50 18.40
CA LEU A 319 -4.20 6.06 18.57
C LEU A 319 -4.03 5.29 17.25
N ILE A 320 -4.54 5.85 16.17
CA ILE A 320 -4.46 5.27 14.82
C ILE A 320 -3.00 5.27 14.34
N VAL A 321 -2.29 6.40 14.46
CA VAL A 321 -0.86 6.45 14.10
C VAL A 321 -0.03 5.50 14.97
N ALA A 322 -0.28 5.46 16.28
CA ALA A 322 0.40 4.54 17.20
C ALA A 322 0.18 3.08 16.79
N GLY A 323 -1.07 2.72 16.45
CA GLY A 323 -1.37 1.37 16.01
C GLY A 323 -0.80 0.99 14.66
N GLY A 324 -0.60 1.95 13.76
CA GLY A 324 0.05 1.71 12.47
C GLY A 324 1.57 1.56 12.55
N ILE A 325 2.23 2.07 13.59
CA ILE A 325 3.68 1.92 13.79
C ILE A 325 4.06 0.67 14.61
N ASP A 326 3.08 0.02 15.25
CA ASP A 326 3.29 -1.15 16.09
C ASP A 326 3.86 -2.33 15.26
N PRO A 327 4.88 -3.07 15.76
CA PRO A 327 5.53 -4.15 15.03
C PRO A 327 4.57 -5.30 14.68
N ASP A 328 3.59 -5.57 15.54
CA ASP A 328 2.54 -6.59 15.31
C ASP A 328 1.70 -6.30 14.05
N SER A 329 1.60 -5.04 13.64
CA SER A 329 0.92 -4.64 12.38
C SER A 329 1.76 -4.96 11.13
N ARG A 330 3.07 -5.17 11.30
CA ARG A 330 4.09 -5.29 10.25
C ARG A 330 4.59 -6.72 10.02
N ASP A 331 4.36 -7.62 10.98
CA ASP A 331 4.87 -9.00 10.95
C ASP A 331 4.04 -9.94 10.05
N THR A 332 2.87 -9.49 9.58
CA THR A 332 2.02 -10.25 8.65
C THR A 332 2.11 -9.67 7.25
N LEU A 333 2.07 -10.52 6.21
CA LEU A 333 2.10 -10.13 4.78
C LEU A 333 0.96 -9.17 4.34
N THR A 334 0.07 -8.81 5.26
CA THR A 334 -1.08 -7.94 5.06
C THR A 334 -1.18 -7.02 6.27
N PHE A 335 -1.24 -5.70 6.04
CA PHE A 335 -1.44 -4.69 7.08
C PHE A 335 -2.67 -5.03 7.92
N ALA A 336 -2.46 -5.37 9.20
CA ALA A 336 -3.53 -5.81 10.09
C ALA A 336 -3.82 -4.74 11.15
N ALA A 337 -5.09 -4.40 11.32
CA ALA A 337 -5.52 -3.45 12.35
C ALA A 337 -5.26 -4.00 13.77
N THR A 338 -4.30 -3.39 14.45
CA THR A 338 -3.96 -3.59 15.87
C THR A 338 -5.09 -3.13 16.79
N GLU A 339 -5.03 -3.50 18.06
CA GLU A 339 -6.07 -3.10 19.03
C GLU A 339 -6.15 -1.57 19.22
N SER A 340 -5.01 -0.88 19.08
CA SER A 340 -4.86 0.57 19.12
C SER A 340 -5.55 1.26 17.92
N THR A 341 -5.33 0.78 16.69
CA THR A 341 -6.05 1.31 15.50
C THR A 341 -7.56 1.12 15.61
N LYS A 342 -8.01 -0.06 16.05
CA LYS A 342 -9.44 -0.35 16.28
C LYS A 342 -10.06 0.60 17.29
N ALA A 343 -9.38 0.86 18.40
CA ALA A 343 -9.85 1.79 19.43
C ALA A 343 -10.00 3.22 18.86
N GLY A 344 -9.02 3.69 18.08
CA GLY A 344 -9.09 5.00 17.43
C GLY A 344 -10.23 5.11 16.41
N ILE A 345 -10.46 4.06 15.62
CA ILE A 345 -11.54 4.05 14.61
C ILE A 345 -12.94 4.05 15.27
N VAL A 346 -13.12 3.32 16.38
CA VAL A 346 -14.36 3.40 17.18
C VAL A 346 -14.60 4.83 17.66
N LEU A 347 -13.55 5.51 18.10
CA LEU A 347 -13.64 6.89 18.57
C LEU A 347 -14.01 7.87 17.44
N TYR A 348 -13.48 7.68 16.21
CA TYR A 348 -13.94 8.43 15.04
C TYR A 348 -15.42 8.22 14.76
N CYS A 349 -15.92 7.01 14.89
CA CYS A 349 -17.33 6.71 14.66
C CYS A 349 -18.22 7.40 15.69
N CYS A 350 -17.82 7.43 16.96
CA CYS A 350 -18.47 8.23 17.99
C CYS A 350 -18.48 9.73 17.64
N CYS A 351 -17.35 10.27 17.17
CA CYS A 351 -17.26 11.68 16.73
C CYS A 351 -18.19 11.97 15.54
N PHE A 352 -18.31 11.04 14.59
CA PHE A 352 -19.20 11.16 13.45
C PHE A 352 -20.67 11.18 13.85
N VAL A 353 -21.07 10.34 14.81
CA VAL A 353 -22.43 10.37 15.38
C VAL A 353 -22.73 11.72 16.03
N VAL A 354 -21.78 12.27 16.82
CA VAL A 354 -21.92 13.60 17.41
C VAL A 354 -22.03 14.68 16.33
N LEU A 355 -21.29 14.56 15.23
CA LEU A 355 -21.32 15.50 14.11
C LEU A 355 -22.66 15.46 13.37
N ILE A 356 -23.22 14.26 13.10
CA ILE A 356 -24.56 14.10 12.52
C ILE A 356 -25.61 14.71 13.45
N TRP A 357 -25.52 14.41 14.75
CA TRP A 357 -26.45 14.94 15.74
C TRP A 357 -26.40 16.48 15.80
N ALA A 358 -25.20 17.05 15.85
CA ALA A 358 -25.00 18.50 15.83
C ALA A 358 -25.56 19.12 14.54
N THR A 359 -25.27 18.53 13.38
CA THR A 359 -25.77 19.00 12.08
C THR A 359 -27.29 18.95 12.02
N THR A 360 -27.91 17.89 12.54
CA THR A 360 -29.38 17.74 12.57
C THR A 360 -30.03 18.81 13.43
N ILE A 361 -29.46 19.12 14.61
CA ILE A 361 -29.98 20.18 15.48
C ILE A 361 -29.84 21.56 14.85
N ILE A 362 -28.70 21.85 14.21
CA ILE A 362 -28.48 23.13 13.52
C ILE A 362 -29.44 23.24 12.32
N ALA A 363 -29.65 22.14 11.58
CA ALA A 363 -30.57 22.07 10.45
C ALA A 363 -32.04 22.23 10.84
N ALA A 364 -32.45 21.72 12.00
CA ALA A 364 -33.81 21.93 12.52
C ALA A 364 -34.12 23.42 12.80
N ARG A 365 -33.09 24.26 12.96
CA ARG A 365 -33.21 25.70 13.19
C ARG A 365 -32.87 26.56 11.97
N LEU A 366 -32.89 25.96 10.78
CA LEU A 366 -32.57 26.65 9.53
C LEU A 366 -33.46 27.88 9.26
N TYR A 367 -34.67 27.93 9.83
CA TYR A 367 -35.58 29.07 9.67
C TYR A 367 -35.05 30.40 10.24
N LEU A 368 -34.07 30.37 11.16
CA LEU A 368 -33.39 31.58 11.65
C LEU A 368 -32.15 31.95 10.81
N ALA A 369 -31.81 31.16 9.80
CA ALA A 369 -30.53 31.26 9.10
C ALA A 369 -30.61 32.26 7.92
N ASN A 370 -29.54 33.03 7.75
CA ASN A 370 -29.38 33.90 6.58
C ASN A 370 -29.16 33.07 5.30
N SER A 371 -29.43 33.66 4.13
CA SER A 371 -29.28 32.98 2.83
C SER A 371 -27.88 32.37 2.59
N LEU A 372 -26.82 32.98 3.14
CA LEU A 372 -25.45 32.44 3.13
C LEU A 372 -25.31 31.23 4.08
N GLU A 373 -25.84 31.31 5.29
CA GLU A 373 -25.79 30.22 6.27
C GLU A 373 -26.59 29.00 5.81
N VAL A 374 -27.71 29.23 5.10
CA VAL A 374 -28.47 28.16 4.44
C VAL A 374 -27.60 27.44 3.43
N LYS A 375 -26.88 28.17 2.56
CA LYS A 375 -25.96 27.55 1.57
C LYS A 375 -24.86 26.72 2.25
N ILE A 376 -24.29 27.24 3.34
CA ILE A 376 -23.28 26.51 4.14
C ILE A 376 -23.87 25.20 4.67
N LEU A 377 -25.02 25.29 5.35
CA LEU A 377 -25.61 24.13 6.02
C LEU A 377 -26.13 23.09 5.02
N THR A 378 -26.75 23.53 3.91
CA THR A 378 -27.17 22.63 2.83
C THR A 378 -25.97 21.91 2.22
N THR A 379 -24.83 22.58 2.04
CA THR A 379 -23.61 21.92 1.54
C THR A 379 -23.11 20.83 2.49
N VAL A 380 -23.11 21.10 3.80
CA VAL A 380 -22.72 20.09 4.81
C VAL A 380 -23.71 18.92 4.83
N VAL A 381 -25.01 19.18 4.78
CA VAL A 381 -26.03 18.11 4.77
C VAL A 381 -25.90 17.23 3.51
N ILE A 382 -25.59 17.83 2.36
CA ILE A 382 -25.36 17.08 1.11
C ILE A 382 -24.06 16.27 1.17
N SER A 383 -23.02 16.72 1.89
CA SER A 383 -21.75 15.99 1.99
C SER A 383 -21.77 14.84 3.01
N LEU A 384 -22.60 14.92 4.07
CA LEU A 384 -22.72 13.88 5.10
C LEU A 384 -22.97 12.45 4.60
N PRO A 385 -23.86 12.17 3.61
CA PRO A 385 -24.05 10.80 3.14
C PRO A 385 -22.80 10.21 2.47
N PHE A 386 -22.03 11.03 1.75
CA PHE A 386 -20.76 10.59 1.16
C PHE A 386 -19.71 10.34 2.25
N PHE A 387 -19.68 11.22 3.26
CA PHE A 387 -18.78 11.06 4.41
C PHE A 387 -19.12 9.79 5.22
N LEU A 388 -20.40 9.41 5.32
CA LEU A 388 -20.79 8.15 5.95
C LEU A 388 -20.16 6.95 5.23
N VAL A 389 -20.09 6.96 3.88
CA VAL A 389 -19.46 5.87 3.12
C VAL A 389 -17.97 5.76 3.45
N ASP A 390 -17.27 6.89 3.55
CA ASP A 390 -15.84 6.92 3.95
C ASP A 390 -15.63 6.32 5.35
N VAL A 391 -16.47 6.69 6.31
CA VAL A 391 -16.40 6.17 7.69
C VAL A 391 -16.71 4.67 7.74
N VAL A 392 -17.68 4.20 6.94
CA VAL A 392 -18.02 2.78 6.85
C VAL A 392 -16.87 1.99 6.24
N TYR A 393 -16.22 2.49 5.19
CA TYR A 393 -15.03 1.85 4.62
C TYR A 393 -13.93 1.67 5.68
N MET A 394 -13.69 2.73 6.47
CA MET A 394 -12.77 2.71 7.61
C MET A 394 -13.11 1.66 8.67
N MET A 395 -14.39 1.54 9.05
CA MET A 395 -14.84 0.49 9.97
C MET A 395 -14.63 -0.91 9.40
N LEU A 396 -14.96 -1.12 8.12
CA LEU A 396 -14.80 -2.41 7.47
C LEU A 396 -13.32 -2.82 7.42
N PHE A 397 -12.43 -1.87 7.15
CA PHE A 397 -10.99 -2.07 7.26
C PHE A 397 -10.55 -2.47 8.67
N ALA A 398 -11.02 -1.76 9.71
CA ALA A 398 -10.63 -2.01 11.10
C ALA A 398 -11.04 -3.39 11.64
N PHE A 399 -12.22 -3.86 11.24
CA PHE A 399 -12.85 -5.06 11.80
C PHE A 399 -12.82 -6.27 10.86
N GLU A 400 -12.15 -6.17 9.70
CA GLU A 400 -11.95 -7.31 8.81
C GLU A 400 -11.12 -8.39 9.53
N LYS A 401 -11.68 -9.61 9.63
CA LYS A 401 -10.99 -10.74 10.24
C LYS A 401 -9.86 -11.19 9.31
N GLN A 402 -8.70 -11.54 9.87
CA GLN A 402 -7.48 -11.97 9.18
C GLN A 402 -7.60 -13.33 8.46
N VAL A 403 -8.77 -13.68 7.93
CA VAL A 403 -9.03 -14.90 7.17
C VAL A 403 -9.18 -14.48 5.72
N ALA A 404 -8.19 -14.82 4.90
CA ALA A 404 -8.16 -14.45 3.49
C ALA A 404 -9.41 -14.93 2.72
N PRO A 405 -9.90 -14.15 1.73
CA PRO A 405 -9.30 -12.93 1.17
C PRO A 405 -9.74 -11.64 1.86
N LEU A 406 -8.78 -10.77 2.21
CA LEU A 406 -9.05 -9.41 2.69
C LEU A 406 -9.53 -8.55 1.52
N LYS A 407 -10.72 -7.96 1.60
CA LYS A 407 -11.33 -7.17 0.52
C LYS A 407 -11.23 -5.66 0.75
N PHE A 408 -11.09 -5.23 2.00
CA PHE A 408 -11.16 -3.82 2.41
C PHE A 408 -9.81 -3.24 2.84
N ASN A 409 -8.72 -3.99 2.65
CA ASN A 409 -7.37 -3.52 2.93
C ASN A 409 -6.92 -2.46 1.90
N VAL A 410 -6.32 -1.38 2.39
CA VAL A 410 -5.76 -0.28 1.59
C VAL A 410 -4.60 -0.74 0.70
N ILE A 411 -3.87 -1.80 1.11
CA ILE A 411 -2.66 -2.26 0.42
C ILE A 411 -2.92 -3.50 -0.44
N SER A 412 -3.57 -4.53 0.14
CA SER A 412 -3.79 -5.82 -0.54
C SER A 412 -5.26 -6.09 -0.90
N GLY A 413 -6.16 -5.13 -0.67
CA GLY A 413 -7.59 -5.26 -0.91
C GLY A 413 -7.99 -4.96 -2.35
N ASN A 414 -9.30 -4.89 -2.61
CA ASN A 414 -9.80 -4.60 -3.94
C ASN A 414 -9.72 -3.10 -4.23
N VAL A 415 -8.78 -2.72 -5.11
CA VAL A 415 -8.56 -1.35 -5.60
C VAL A 415 -9.85 -0.66 -6.07
N THR A 416 -10.80 -1.41 -6.64
CA THR A 416 -12.09 -0.85 -7.11
C THR A 416 -12.99 -0.44 -5.94
N ILE A 417 -13.02 -1.22 -4.86
CA ILE A 417 -13.83 -0.91 -3.68
C ILE A 417 -13.24 0.32 -2.99
N GLN A 418 -11.92 0.36 -2.83
CA GLN A 418 -11.20 1.52 -2.29
C GLN A 418 -11.46 2.79 -3.12
N LEU A 419 -11.37 2.70 -4.46
CA LEU A 419 -11.69 3.81 -5.34
C LEU A 419 -13.12 4.32 -5.11
N CYS A 420 -14.12 3.43 -5.14
CA CYS A 420 -15.52 3.82 -5.07
C CYS A 420 -15.97 4.30 -3.69
N MET A 421 -15.53 3.64 -2.62
CA MET A 421 -16.00 3.94 -1.26
C MET A 421 -15.17 4.99 -0.54
N GLN A 422 -13.89 5.15 -0.89
CA GLN A 422 -13.00 6.07 -0.20
C GLN A 422 -12.62 7.27 -1.09
N VAL A 423 -12.01 7.00 -2.25
CA VAL A 423 -11.39 8.08 -3.06
C VAL A 423 -12.45 8.97 -3.74
N ILE A 424 -13.44 8.37 -4.40
CA ILE A 424 -14.49 9.12 -5.13
C ILE A 424 -15.37 9.93 -4.17
N MET A 425 -15.74 9.34 -3.03
CA MET A 425 -16.59 10.00 -2.03
C MET A 425 -15.90 11.25 -1.48
N GLU A 426 -14.61 11.14 -1.18
CA GLU A 426 -13.81 12.26 -0.72
C GLU A 426 -13.67 13.36 -1.78
N TYR A 427 -13.49 13.02 -3.06
CA TYR A 427 -13.45 14.03 -4.13
C TYR A 427 -14.72 14.87 -4.18
N ILE A 428 -15.87 14.22 -4.01
CA ILE A 428 -17.18 14.89 -4.00
C ILE A 428 -17.25 15.83 -2.79
N ILE A 429 -16.86 15.36 -1.60
CA ILE A 429 -16.90 16.17 -0.36
C ILE A 429 -15.99 17.39 -0.47
N VAL A 430 -14.73 17.20 -0.88
CA VAL A 430 -13.75 18.29 -1.03
C VAL A 430 -14.20 19.26 -2.12
N GLY A 431 -14.71 18.75 -3.25
CA GLY A 431 -15.26 19.57 -4.33
C GLY A 431 -16.45 20.43 -3.89
N LEU A 432 -17.38 19.86 -3.12
CA LEU A 432 -18.52 20.59 -2.54
C LEU A 432 -18.05 21.71 -1.60
N TYR A 433 -17.07 21.44 -0.73
CA TYR A 433 -16.56 22.43 0.20
C TYR A 433 -15.75 23.54 -0.48
N LEU A 434 -14.89 23.21 -1.43
CA LEU A 434 -14.18 24.22 -2.23
C LEU A 434 -15.17 25.05 -3.07
N GLY A 435 -16.18 24.41 -3.66
CA GLY A 435 -17.28 25.08 -4.35
C GLY A 435 -18.05 26.06 -3.46
N LEU A 436 -18.31 25.68 -2.20
CA LEU A 436 -18.87 26.59 -1.19
C LEU A 436 -17.92 27.76 -0.91
N GLY A 437 -16.62 27.51 -0.77
CA GLY A 437 -15.61 28.54 -0.53
C GLY A 437 -15.53 29.58 -1.63
N LEU A 438 -15.68 29.16 -2.89
CA LEU A 438 -15.71 30.06 -4.04
C LEU A 438 -16.94 30.97 -4.06
N ARG A 439 -18.07 30.48 -3.52
CA ARG A 439 -19.36 31.20 -3.46
C ARG A 439 -19.48 32.16 -2.28
N ILE A 440 -18.63 32.03 -1.26
CA ILE A 440 -18.68 32.92 -0.10
C ILE A 440 -18.12 34.29 -0.51
N PRO A 441 -18.87 35.39 -0.27
CA PRO A 441 -18.41 36.74 -0.60
C PRO A 441 -17.20 37.13 0.24
N ASP A 442 -16.29 37.84 -0.42
CA ASP A 442 -15.05 38.31 0.17
C ASP A 442 -15.30 39.32 1.31
N LYS A 443 -14.32 39.55 2.19
CA LYS A 443 -14.47 40.53 3.29
C LYS A 443 -14.82 41.92 2.76
N ALA A 444 -14.23 42.33 1.63
CA ALA A 444 -14.53 43.58 0.95
C ALA A 444 -15.98 43.64 0.45
N ALA A 445 -16.51 42.52 -0.05
CA ALA A 445 -17.90 42.41 -0.48
C ALA A 445 -18.86 42.43 0.70
N LYS A 446 -18.55 41.75 1.82
CA LYS A 446 -19.36 41.82 3.06
C LYS A 446 -19.40 43.23 3.66
N LEU A 447 -18.31 43.98 3.56
CA LEU A 447 -18.26 45.38 4.00
C LEU A 447 -19.12 46.27 3.08
N LYS A 448 -19.08 46.04 1.77
CA LYS A 448 -19.93 46.73 0.78
C LYS A 448 -21.41 46.38 0.95
N GLU A 449 -21.73 45.11 1.21
CA GLU A 449 -23.09 44.61 1.41
C GLU A 449 -23.69 45.09 2.74
N LYS A 450 -22.91 45.22 3.82
CA LYS A 450 -23.38 45.91 5.04
C LYS A 450 -23.75 47.38 4.82
N VAL A 451 -23.19 48.02 3.80
CA VAL A 451 -23.49 49.42 3.45
C VAL A 451 -24.70 49.53 2.50
N ILE A 452 -25.00 48.48 1.73
CA ILE A 452 -26.04 48.48 0.68
C ILE A 452 -27.31 47.70 1.10
N GLY A 453 -27.17 46.68 1.96
CA GLY A 453 -28.17 45.65 2.27
C GLY A 453 -29.37 46.08 3.11
N ASP A 454 -29.46 47.35 3.51
CA ASP A 454 -30.66 47.88 4.19
C ASP A 454 -31.84 48.11 3.22
N ARG A 455 -31.63 47.98 1.89
CA ARG A 455 -32.65 48.27 0.86
C ARG A 455 -33.30 47.07 0.15
N ASP A 456 -32.64 45.92 0.04
CA ASP A 456 -33.02 44.90 -0.97
C ASP A 456 -33.69 43.62 -0.41
N TYR A 457 -33.89 43.52 0.91
CA TYR A 457 -34.38 42.29 1.58
C TYR A 457 -35.81 41.90 1.19
N GLU A 458 -36.66 42.86 0.81
CA GLU A 458 -38.05 42.61 0.42
C GLU A 458 -38.18 41.99 -0.99
N GLN A 459 -37.20 42.15 -1.87
CA GLN A 459 -37.33 41.79 -3.29
C GLN A 459 -36.94 40.33 -3.59
N LEU A 460 -36.13 39.69 -2.74
CA LEU A 460 -35.63 38.33 -2.93
C LEU A 460 -36.59 37.23 -2.47
N ARG A 461 -37.64 37.60 -1.73
CA ARG A 461 -38.66 36.70 -1.18
C ARG A 461 -39.51 36.01 -2.26
N GLU A 462 -39.50 36.48 -3.50
CA GLU A 462 -40.39 35.99 -4.57
C GLU A 462 -39.77 34.99 -5.56
N THR A 463 -38.47 34.67 -5.48
CA THR A 463 -37.84 33.84 -6.53
C THR A 463 -37.79 32.34 -6.25
N PHE A 464 -37.93 31.59 -7.35
CA PHE A 464 -37.75 30.15 -7.65
C PHE A 464 -36.97 29.24 -6.65
N LEU A 465 -36.04 29.80 -5.88
CA LEU A 465 -35.29 29.15 -4.80
C LEU A 465 -36.17 28.60 -3.66
N TRP A 466 -37.30 29.24 -3.35
CA TRP A 466 -38.21 28.76 -2.31
C TRP A 466 -38.90 27.43 -2.69
N LYS A 467 -39.15 27.20 -3.98
CA LYS A 467 -39.71 25.92 -4.48
C LYS A 467 -38.72 24.76 -4.44
N MET A 468 -37.44 25.02 -4.69
CA MET A 468 -36.38 24.00 -4.51
C MET A 468 -36.16 23.66 -3.03
N TYR A 469 -36.33 24.65 -2.15
CA TYR A 469 -36.26 24.48 -0.71
C TYR A 469 -37.41 23.61 -0.15
N GLU A 470 -38.65 23.79 -0.62
CA GLU A 470 -39.77 22.90 -0.25
C GLU A 470 -39.53 21.45 -0.70
N ALA A 471 -39.02 21.23 -1.92
CA ALA A 471 -38.74 19.89 -2.42
C ALA A 471 -37.60 19.18 -1.64
N GLY A 472 -36.54 19.91 -1.32
CA GLY A 472 -35.43 19.38 -0.53
C GLY A 472 -35.80 19.11 0.93
N SER A 473 -36.54 20.03 1.56
CA SER A 473 -36.97 19.90 2.96
C SER A 473 -38.02 18.79 3.15
N ALA A 474 -38.92 18.58 2.19
CA ALA A 474 -39.88 17.47 2.22
C ALA A 474 -39.18 16.11 2.18
N THR A 475 -38.13 15.97 1.35
CA THR A 475 -37.35 14.73 1.24
C THR A 475 -36.57 14.44 2.53
N VAL A 476 -35.94 15.46 3.10
CA VAL A 476 -35.21 15.34 4.38
C VAL A 476 -36.18 15.06 5.54
N ALA A 477 -37.36 15.69 5.56
CA ALA A 477 -38.37 15.44 6.59
C ALA A 477 -38.87 14.00 6.57
N VAL A 478 -39.11 13.42 5.39
CA VAL A 478 -39.54 12.01 5.26
C VAL A 478 -38.47 11.03 5.76
N VAL A 479 -37.19 11.31 5.50
CA VAL A 479 -36.08 10.44 5.92
C VAL A 479 -35.74 10.61 7.41
N VAL A 480 -35.83 11.83 7.94
CA VAL A 480 -35.31 12.17 9.28
C VAL A 480 -36.40 12.22 10.36
N MET A 481 -37.66 12.53 10.04
CA MET A 481 -38.75 12.52 11.04
C MET A 481 -38.94 11.19 11.77
N PRO A 482 -38.81 10.01 11.13
CA PRO A 482 -38.91 8.74 11.85
C PRO A 482 -37.80 8.58 12.90
N ALA A 483 -36.58 9.00 12.57
CA ALA A 483 -35.42 8.95 13.48
C ALA A 483 -35.57 9.94 14.65
N LEU A 484 -36.08 11.15 14.40
CA LEU A 484 -36.35 12.15 15.45
C LEU A 484 -37.47 11.71 16.39
N ARG A 485 -38.55 11.08 15.87
CA ARG A 485 -39.62 10.52 16.69
C ARG A 485 -39.11 9.38 17.57
N PHE A 486 -38.23 8.54 17.04
CA PHE A 486 -37.59 7.47 17.79
C PHE A 486 -36.66 8.00 18.89
N ALA A 487 -35.84 9.00 18.57
CA ALA A 487 -34.95 9.64 19.54
C ALA A 487 -35.73 10.32 20.68
N HIS A 488 -36.82 11.03 20.37
CA HIS A 488 -37.68 11.67 21.37
C HIS A 488 -38.38 10.63 22.27
N TRP A 489 -38.83 9.50 21.70
CA TRP A 489 -39.40 8.39 22.45
C TRP A 489 -38.39 7.73 23.40
N MET A 490 -37.16 7.51 22.94
CA MET A 490 -36.05 6.97 23.74
C MET A 490 -35.67 7.92 24.89
N LEU A 491 -35.55 9.22 24.62
CA LEU A 491 -35.26 10.22 25.65
C LEU A 491 -36.35 10.25 26.73
N GLY A 492 -37.62 10.14 26.34
CA GLY A 492 -38.75 10.07 27.26
C GLY A 492 -38.74 8.83 28.16
N ARG A 493 -38.24 7.69 27.67
CA ARG A 493 -38.06 6.48 28.48
C ARG A 493 -36.91 6.61 29.48
N ILE A 494 -35.78 7.18 29.06
CA ILE A 494 -34.60 7.34 29.91
C ILE A 494 -34.90 8.33 31.05
N LEU A 495 -35.58 9.44 30.76
CA LEU A 495 -35.96 10.43 31.79
C LEU A 495 -36.99 9.91 32.78
N ARG A 496 -37.87 8.97 32.40
CA ARG A 496 -38.79 8.31 33.34
C ARG A 496 -38.11 7.20 34.17
N SER A 497 -37.02 6.62 33.68
CA SER A 497 -36.32 5.54 34.35
C SER A 497 -35.31 6.01 35.42
N GLY A 498 -34.92 7.29 35.41
CA GLY A 498 -33.98 7.87 36.39
C GLY A 498 -34.63 8.52 37.61
N GLY A 499 -35.94 8.35 37.79
CA GLY A 499 -36.72 8.96 38.87
C GLY A 499 -37.35 7.97 39.85
N ALA A 500 -36.83 6.73 39.93
CA ALA A 500 -37.23 5.73 40.91
C ALA A 500 -36.03 5.30 41.76
#